data_AF-A0A0B9H8V8-F1
#
_entry.id   AF-A0A0B9H8V8-F1
#
_cell.length_a   1.000
_cell.length_b   1.000
_cell.length_c   1.000
_cell.angle_alpha   90.00
_cell.angle_beta   90.00
_cell.angle_gamma   90.00
#
_symmetry.space_group_name_H-M   'P 1'
#
loop_
_entity.id
_entity.type
_entity.pdbx_description
1 polymer ?
#
loop_
_entity_poly.entity_id
_entity_poly.type
_entity_poly.pdbx_seq_one_letter_code
_entity_poly.pdbx_strand_id
1 'polypeptide(L)'
;MKSLTLLSLSIASALLSSPALLAAEDIDNGYEDYTINRTIADLTAEEKQIANRIIFGCYLGCHRPAKEEVPETLSPKIEGFDPQYFFDQWVDMDNERHSGIASQMKEIVYANSPRDMANTAIVLSTRTMKYNPMDHVLESEAFQRGKEKYDQSCKMCHGDQGASTQAAYPPLKGQMPTYLFEQMNSYRDGKRINRNAPMMVPFAKMYSEDDYKDIIAYVTGQEVKLIERREFITGIGMPAPEGFKLPDTGQIQQFTDIPNEDSDNPQNPLSYTISKSGKVTLDNNTKLMWERDASRIWMTAVEGQQYCDNLELDGYTDWRFPLMKELQSIADMGNFRPAIDMDAFLNMPRQNSGIWTFPVSDHPDHAWHIGFPDAHIMGQHTASTKLVRCVRADNGAAYHNMSYVDNGDGTVTEQVTNRMWQQKIDYTRRNWEDSLQYCNNLELAGYDDWRLPNIKEAVSIVNYNKTSPSIDEEFFPDTPVKYFFWTSTSDVAGPTLHVRPLGLRKKDQSPEQLDLRNTTDNEAWAQGYMIGSGLGMQKDTEFYSRCVRTP
;
A
#
# COMPACT_ATOMS: atom_id res chain seq x y z
N MET A 1 -59.98 -32.64 -57.58
CA MET A 1 -60.09 -31.16 -57.68
C MET A 1 -60.84 -30.66 -56.45
N LYS A 2 -60.16 -29.90 -55.58
CA LYS A 2 -60.66 -28.97 -54.52
C LYS A 2 -61.52 -29.61 -53.39
N SER A 3 -61.35 -29.33 -52.10
CA SER A 3 -60.62 -28.27 -51.40
C SER A 3 -60.34 -28.73 -49.96
N LEU A 4 -59.18 -28.31 -49.43
CA LEU A 4 -58.84 -28.34 -48.00
C LEU A 4 -59.79 -27.43 -47.20
N THR A 5 -60.15 -27.84 -45.98
CA THR A 5 -59.99 -26.99 -44.78
C THR A 5 -59.91 -27.89 -43.54
N LEU A 6 -58.74 -27.86 -42.87
CA LEU A 6 -58.55 -28.41 -41.53
C LEU A 6 -59.10 -27.41 -40.51
N LEU A 7 -59.80 -27.91 -39.48
CA LEU A 7 -59.75 -27.34 -38.13
C LEU A 7 -60.32 -28.35 -37.12
N SER A 8 -59.48 -28.95 -36.28
CA SER A 8 -59.94 -29.59 -35.05
C SER A 8 -58.82 -29.81 -34.02
N LEU A 9 -59.14 -29.40 -32.78
CA LEU A 9 -58.69 -29.90 -31.48
C LEU A 9 -57.26 -29.61 -30.96
N SER A 10 -57.17 -28.52 -30.19
CA SER A 10 -56.94 -28.47 -28.73
C SER A 10 -55.98 -29.46 -28.00
N ILE A 11 -55.24 -28.86 -27.05
CA ILE A 11 -54.67 -29.37 -25.76
C ILE A 11 -53.16 -29.67 -25.77
N ALA A 12 -52.38 -28.78 -25.12
CA ALA A 12 -51.51 -29.05 -23.95
C ALA A 12 -50.35 -28.02 -23.89
N SER A 13 -50.58 -26.86 -23.28
CA SER A 13 -49.47 -26.03 -22.77
C SER A 13 -49.06 -26.57 -21.41
N ALA A 14 -48.08 -27.47 -21.40
CA ALA A 14 -47.33 -27.78 -20.19
C ALA A 14 -46.31 -26.66 -19.98
N LEU A 15 -46.50 -25.88 -18.91
CA LEU A 15 -45.48 -25.03 -18.31
C LEU A 15 -44.31 -25.93 -17.87
N LEU A 16 -43.24 -25.94 -18.65
CA LEU A 16 -41.91 -26.32 -18.17
C LEU A 16 -41.18 -25.02 -17.87
N SER A 17 -41.25 -24.58 -16.62
CA SER A 17 -40.24 -23.68 -16.06
C SER A 17 -38.91 -24.42 -16.16
N SER A 18 -38.01 -23.97 -17.04
CA SER A 18 -36.61 -24.35 -16.98
C SER A 18 -36.10 -24.08 -15.56
N PRO A 19 -35.36 -25.00 -14.92
CA PRO A 19 -34.68 -24.66 -13.69
C PRO A 19 -33.66 -23.59 -14.06
N ALA A 20 -33.87 -22.37 -13.58
CA ALA A 20 -32.76 -21.43 -13.49
C ALA A 20 -31.70 -22.16 -12.66
N LEU A 21 -30.52 -22.40 -13.25
CA LEU A 21 -29.34 -22.76 -12.49
C LEU A 21 -29.22 -21.66 -11.41
N LEU A 22 -29.46 -22.01 -10.15
CA LEU A 22 -29.12 -21.12 -9.05
C LEU A 22 -27.62 -20.89 -9.19
N ALA A 23 -27.21 -19.63 -9.41
CA ALA A 23 -25.80 -19.27 -9.37
C ALA A 23 -25.24 -19.75 -8.02
N ALA A 24 -24.06 -20.38 -8.03
CA ALA A 24 -23.42 -20.75 -6.79
C ALA A 24 -23.18 -19.45 -6.00
N GLU A 25 -23.78 -19.31 -4.82
CA GLU A 25 -23.56 -18.15 -3.97
C GLU A 25 -22.41 -18.43 -3.02
N ASP A 26 -21.50 -17.46 -2.89
CA ASP A 26 -20.48 -17.50 -1.85
C ASP A 26 -21.13 -17.35 -0.49
N ILE A 27 -20.52 -17.96 0.52
CA ILE A 27 -20.99 -17.87 1.91
C ILE A 27 -20.14 -16.82 2.60
N ASP A 28 -20.74 -15.69 2.96
CA ASP A 28 -20.13 -14.67 3.80
C ASP A 28 -20.91 -14.62 5.12
N ASN A 29 -20.29 -15.10 6.20
CA ASN A 29 -20.92 -15.09 7.51
C ASN A 29 -20.66 -13.79 8.29
N GLY A 30 -19.95 -12.81 7.71
CA GLY A 30 -19.57 -11.55 8.36
C GLY A 30 -18.53 -11.69 9.47
N TYR A 31 -18.02 -12.91 9.72
CA TYR A 31 -17.06 -13.26 10.76
C TYR A 31 -15.81 -13.93 10.18
N GLU A 32 -15.36 -13.45 9.01
CA GLU A 32 -14.07 -13.83 8.40
C GLU A 32 -14.03 -15.24 7.75
N ASP A 33 -15.11 -16.03 7.83
CA ASP A 33 -15.27 -17.26 7.04
C ASP A 33 -16.03 -16.95 5.76
N TYR A 34 -15.29 -16.56 4.72
CA TYR A 34 -15.80 -16.47 3.37
C TYR A 34 -15.49 -17.76 2.61
N THR A 35 -16.53 -18.45 2.12
CA THR A 35 -16.35 -19.64 1.27
C THR A 35 -16.69 -19.28 -0.17
N ILE A 36 -15.71 -19.44 -1.06
CA ILE A 36 -15.87 -19.23 -2.50
C ILE A 36 -16.49 -20.47 -3.12
N ASN A 37 -17.76 -20.36 -3.54
CA ASN A 37 -18.45 -21.37 -4.35
C ASN A 37 -18.51 -20.98 -5.83
N ARG A 38 -18.32 -19.68 -6.14
CA ARG A 38 -18.35 -19.15 -7.49
C ARG A 38 -17.11 -19.53 -8.31
N THR A 39 -17.31 -19.60 -9.63
CA THR A 39 -16.27 -19.77 -10.64
C THR A 39 -16.20 -18.55 -11.55
N ILE A 40 -15.20 -18.49 -12.45
CA ILE A 40 -15.08 -17.41 -13.43
C ILE A 40 -16.31 -17.27 -14.34
N ALA A 41 -17.10 -18.34 -14.53
CA ALA A 41 -18.33 -18.30 -15.32
C ALA A 41 -19.45 -17.53 -14.63
N ASP A 42 -19.44 -17.48 -13.30
CA ASP A 42 -20.47 -16.85 -12.46
C ASP A 42 -20.25 -15.35 -12.28
N LEU A 43 -19.04 -14.84 -12.58
CA LEU A 43 -18.71 -13.41 -12.50
C LEU A 43 -19.27 -12.62 -13.70
N THR A 44 -19.89 -11.49 -13.41
CA THR A 44 -20.30 -10.49 -14.40
C THR A 44 -19.10 -9.84 -15.12
N ALA A 45 -19.35 -9.14 -16.22
CA ALA A 45 -18.30 -8.40 -16.93
C ALA A 45 -17.68 -7.28 -16.07
N GLU A 46 -18.51 -6.62 -15.26
CA GLU A 46 -18.11 -5.57 -14.33
C GLU A 46 -17.24 -6.12 -13.18
N GLU A 47 -17.66 -7.21 -12.53
CA GLU A 47 -16.85 -7.87 -11.48
C GLU A 47 -15.50 -8.34 -12.03
N LYS A 48 -15.45 -8.86 -13.27
CA LYS A 48 -14.19 -9.19 -13.94
C LYS A 48 -13.32 -7.96 -14.18
N GLN A 49 -13.92 -6.84 -14.55
CA GLN A 49 -13.19 -5.59 -14.79
C GLN A 49 -12.58 -5.05 -13.48
N ILE A 50 -13.35 -5.04 -12.39
CA ILE A 50 -12.88 -4.64 -11.05
C ILE A 50 -11.74 -5.55 -10.59
N ALA A 51 -11.92 -6.88 -10.66
CA ALA A 51 -10.90 -7.85 -10.29
C ALA A 51 -9.61 -7.68 -11.11
N ASN A 52 -9.70 -7.49 -12.43
CA ASN A 52 -8.52 -7.26 -13.28
C ASN A 52 -7.80 -5.96 -12.93
N ARG A 53 -8.54 -4.94 -12.50
CA ARG A 53 -7.96 -3.67 -12.05
C ARG A 53 -7.19 -3.83 -10.74
N ILE A 54 -7.77 -4.54 -9.76
CA ILE A 54 -7.08 -4.86 -8.50
C ILE A 54 -5.78 -5.61 -8.81
N ILE A 55 -5.85 -6.64 -9.66
CA ILE A 55 -4.68 -7.43 -10.08
C ILE A 55 -3.62 -6.55 -10.76
N PHE A 56 -4.03 -5.60 -11.60
CA PHE A 56 -3.10 -4.67 -12.24
C PHE A 56 -2.40 -3.79 -11.20
N GLY A 57 -3.11 -3.32 -10.17
CA GLY A 57 -2.53 -2.64 -9.01
C GLY A 57 -1.49 -3.51 -8.29
N CYS A 58 -1.81 -4.78 -8.04
CA CYS A 58 -0.89 -5.74 -7.44
C CYS A 58 0.41 -5.88 -8.25
N TYR A 59 0.34 -5.84 -9.58
CA TYR A 59 1.51 -5.96 -10.48
C TYR A 59 2.35 -4.68 -10.59
N LEU A 60 1.70 -3.52 -10.54
CA LEU A 60 2.41 -2.24 -10.58
C LEU A 60 3.17 -1.96 -9.28
N GLY A 61 2.61 -2.40 -8.15
CA GLY A 61 3.26 -2.35 -6.86
C GLY A 61 4.34 -3.43 -6.73
N CYS A 62 3.99 -4.53 -6.06
CA CYS A 62 4.99 -5.48 -5.58
C CYS A 62 5.08 -6.77 -6.40
N HIS A 63 3.96 -7.29 -6.90
CA HIS A 63 3.93 -8.57 -7.61
C HIS A 63 4.31 -8.40 -9.09
N ARG A 64 4.50 -9.51 -9.78
CA ARG A 64 4.73 -9.52 -11.23
C ARG A 64 3.83 -10.57 -11.89
N PRO A 65 3.43 -10.38 -13.16
CA PRO A 65 2.69 -11.40 -13.90
C PRO A 65 3.48 -12.71 -13.89
N ALA A 66 2.84 -13.82 -13.53
CA ALA A 66 3.54 -15.09 -13.37
C ALA A 66 3.97 -15.70 -14.72
N LYS A 67 3.59 -15.07 -15.83
CA LYS A 67 3.98 -15.40 -17.21
C LYS A 67 5.29 -14.75 -17.65
N GLU A 68 5.73 -13.70 -16.96
CA GLU A 68 6.93 -12.94 -17.30
C GLU A 68 8.16 -13.52 -16.59
N GLU A 69 9.31 -13.37 -17.24
CA GLU A 69 10.60 -13.62 -16.60
C GLU A 69 11.01 -12.33 -15.91
N VAL A 70 10.85 -12.34 -14.59
CA VAL A 70 11.14 -11.16 -13.78
C VAL A 70 12.34 -11.43 -12.87
N PRO A 71 13.10 -10.38 -12.52
CA PRO A 71 14.13 -10.48 -11.51
C PRO A 71 13.58 -11.10 -10.22
N GLU A 72 14.44 -11.80 -9.48
CA GLU A 72 14.11 -12.36 -8.17
C GLU A 72 13.59 -11.26 -7.23
N THR A 73 12.48 -11.52 -6.53
CA THR A 73 11.89 -10.62 -5.52
C THR A 73 11.31 -11.42 -4.36
N LEU A 74 11.09 -10.79 -3.20
CA LEU A 74 10.30 -11.39 -2.12
C LEU A 74 8.79 -11.46 -2.39
N SER A 75 8.31 -10.79 -3.44
CA SER A 75 6.90 -10.88 -3.85
C SER A 75 6.62 -12.22 -4.52
N PRO A 76 5.66 -13.03 -4.02
CA PRO A 76 5.32 -14.26 -4.70
C PRO A 76 4.66 -13.97 -6.05
N LYS A 77 4.83 -14.89 -7.01
CA LYS A 77 3.87 -15.05 -8.10
C LYS A 77 2.53 -15.42 -7.49
N ILE A 78 1.45 -14.78 -7.96
CA ILE A 78 0.08 -14.86 -7.40
C ILE A 78 -0.94 -15.53 -8.32
N GLU A 79 -0.51 -16.02 -9.48
CA GLU A 79 -1.38 -16.69 -10.45
C GLU A 79 -1.41 -18.20 -10.22
N GLY A 80 -2.54 -18.85 -10.49
CA GLY A 80 -2.66 -20.30 -10.52
C GLY A 80 -2.83 -20.97 -9.15
N PHE A 81 -3.04 -20.20 -8.10
CA PHE A 81 -3.52 -20.74 -6.82
C PHE A 81 -4.99 -21.12 -6.93
N ASP A 82 -5.41 -22.07 -6.11
CA ASP A 82 -6.82 -22.27 -5.82
C ASP A 82 -7.45 -20.97 -5.26
N PRO A 83 -8.67 -20.58 -5.68
CA PRO A 83 -9.31 -19.34 -5.23
C PRO A 83 -9.44 -19.26 -3.70
N GLN A 84 -9.83 -20.35 -3.05
CA GLN A 84 -10.02 -20.36 -1.60
C GLN A 84 -8.69 -20.23 -0.88
N TYR A 85 -7.64 -20.93 -1.35
CA TYR A 85 -6.30 -20.75 -0.80
C TYR A 85 -5.84 -19.29 -0.89
N PHE A 86 -6.02 -18.66 -2.05
CA PHE A 86 -5.60 -17.28 -2.26
C PHE A 86 -6.36 -16.31 -1.35
N PHE A 87 -7.67 -16.49 -1.23
CA PHE A 87 -8.51 -15.70 -0.34
C PHE A 87 -8.10 -15.87 1.12
N ASP A 88 -7.90 -17.11 1.57
CA ASP A 88 -7.43 -17.42 2.92
C ASP A 88 -6.08 -16.76 3.21
N GLN A 89 -5.19 -16.63 2.22
CA GLN A 89 -3.94 -15.89 2.40
C GLN A 89 -4.16 -14.40 2.66
N TRP A 90 -5.16 -13.77 2.03
CA TRP A 90 -5.50 -12.38 2.31
C TRP A 90 -6.11 -12.23 3.72
N VAL A 91 -7.02 -13.13 4.12
CA VAL A 91 -7.56 -13.14 5.48
C VAL A 91 -6.47 -13.39 6.53
N ASP A 92 -5.54 -14.29 6.25
CA ASP A 92 -4.40 -14.55 7.13
C ASP A 92 -3.49 -13.32 7.26
N MET A 93 -3.33 -12.53 6.19
CA MET A 93 -2.57 -11.26 6.20
C MET A 93 -3.29 -10.14 6.96
N ASP A 94 -4.62 -10.19 7.05
CA ASP A 94 -5.40 -9.33 7.95
C ASP A 94 -5.09 -9.67 9.43
N ASN A 95 -5.16 -10.96 9.79
CA ASN A 95 -5.29 -11.37 11.19
C ASN A 95 -4.07 -12.02 11.86
N GLU A 96 -3.23 -12.74 11.12
CA GLU A 96 -2.25 -13.66 11.71
C GLU A 96 -0.84 -13.52 11.12
N ARG A 97 -0.71 -12.83 9.99
CA ARG A 97 0.52 -12.76 9.20
C ARG A 97 0.97 -11.32 9.04
N HIS A 98 1.69 -10.82 10.05
CA HIS A 98 2.06 -9.41 10.18
C HIS A 98 3.54 -9.09 9.92
N SER A 99 4.36 -10.10 9.63
CA SER A 99 5.82 -9.94 9.50
C SER A 99 6.30 -10.02 8.06
N GLY A 100 7.38 -9.30 7.74
CA GLY A 100 8.00 -9.31 6.42
C GLY A 100 7.02 -8.80 5.35
N ILE A 101 7.06 -9.35 4.14
CA ILE A 101 6.24 -8.85 3.02
C ILE A 101 4.72 -8.85 3.24
N ALA A 102 4.25 -9.62 4.22
CA ALA A 102 2.82 -9.66 4.54
C ALA A 102 2.32 -8.36 5.20
N SER A 103 3.19 -7.58 5.87
CA SER A 103 2.79 -6.30 6.47
C SER A 103 2.33 -5.29 5.41
N GLN A 104 2.98 -5.27 4.24
CA GLN A 104 2.59 -4.43 3.11
C GLN A 104 1.28 -4.88 2.44
N MET A 105 0.96 -6.18 2.49
CA MET A 105 -0.28 -6.70 1.91
C MET A 105 -1.50 -6.29 2.70
N LYS A 106 -1.36 -6.05 4.00
CA LYS A 106 -2.48 -5.77 4.90
C LYS A 106 -3.30 -4.56 4.45
N GLU A 107 -2.63 -3.53 3.94
CA GLU A 107 -3.25 -2.29 3.48
C GLU A 107 -4.10 -2.52 2.22
N ILE A 108 -3.60 -3.33 1.28
CA ILE A 108 -4.35 -3.76 0.11
C ILE A 108 -5.54 -4.64 0.51
N VAL A 109 -5.39 -5.52 1.51
CA VAL A 109 -6.49 -6.36 1.98
C VAL A 109 -7.65 -5.50 2.48
N TYR A 110 -7.40 -4.44 3.25
CA TYR A 110 -8.46 -3.56 3.75
C TYR A 110 -9.05 -2.60 2.73
N ALA A 111 -8.33 -2.34 1.65
CA ALA A 111 -8.83 -1.49 0.58
C ALA A 111 -9.91 -2.18 -0.28
N ASN A 112 -10.15 -3.49 -0.08
CA ASN A 112 -11.05 -4.27 -0.93
C ASN A 112 -12.13 -4.97 -0.09
N SER A 113 -13.36 -4.99 -0.60
CA SER A 113 -14.45 -5.76 0.02
C SER A 113 -14.15 -7.27 -0.06
N PRO A 114 -14.65 -8.10 0.87
CA PRO A 114 -14.52 -9.56 0.77
C PRO A 114 -14.98 -10.12 -0.59
N ARG A 115 -16.03 -9.54 -1.17
CA ARG A 115 -16.51 -9.91 -2.50
C ARG A 115 -15.49 -9.61 -3.61
N ASP A 116 -14.83 -8.45 -3.55
CA ASP A 116 -13.81 -8.07 -4.53
C ASP A 116 -12.53 -8.91 -4.37
N MET A 117 -12.17 -9.25 -3.14
CA MET A 117 -11.09 -10.20 -2.83
C MET A 117 -11.37 -11.58 -3.44
N ALA A 118 -12.59 -12.10 -3.26
CA ALA A 118 -13.01 -13.38 -3.83
C ALA A 118 -13.04 -13.34 -5.36
N ASN A 119 -13.59 -12.28 -5.96
CA ASN A 119 -13.59 -12.09 -7.41
C ASN A 119 -12.15 -12.06 -7.97
N THR A 120 -11.23 -11.40 -7.27
CA THR A 120 -9.81 -11.32 -7.60
C THR A 120 -9.13 -12.69 -7.54
N ALA A 121 -9.39 -13.45 -6.49
CA ALA A 121 -8.88 -14.81 -6.32
C ALA A 121 -9.35 -15.74 -7.46
N ILE A 122 -10.64 -15.66 -7.83
CA ILE A 122 -11.21 -16.42 -8.95
C ILE A 122 -10.53 -16.05 -10.27
N VAL A 123 -10.28 -14.77 -10.54
CA VAL A 123 -9.61 -14.37 -11.80
C VAL A 123 -8.16 -14.86 -11.81
N LEU A 124 -7.41 -14.75 -10.71
CA LEU A 124 -6.02 -15.19 -10.62
C LEU A 124 -5.86 -16.72 -10.76
N SER A 125 -6.82 -17.51 -10.29
CA SER A 125 -6.77 -18.98 -10.39
C SER A 125 -6.85 -19.48 -11.84
N THR A 126 -7.49 -18.72 -12.73
CA THR A 126 -7.57 -19.04 -14.17
C THR A 126 -6.26 -18.79 -14.92
N ARG A 127 -5.28 -18.16 -14.27
CA ARG A 127 -3.98 -17.82 -14.86
C ARG A 127 -2.93 -18.82 -14.43
N THR A 128 -1.93 -19.07 -15.27
CA THR A 128 -0.92 -20.11 -15.03
C THR A 128 0.37 -19.51 -14.47
N MET A 129 0.87 -20.09 -13.37
CA MET A 129 2.23 -19.83 -12.90
C MET A 129 3.25 -20.45 -13.85
N LYS A 130 4.03 -19.63 -14.58
CA LYS A 130 5.06 -20.13 -15.50
C LYS A 130 6.23 -20.73 -14.72
N TYR A 131 6.53 -21.99 -15.02
CA TYR A 131 7.78 -22.66 -14.64
C TYR A 131 8.89 -22.22 -15.59
N ASN A 132 9.96 -21.62 -15.06
CA ASN A 132 11.08 -21.09 -15.85
C ASN A 132 12.42 -21.58 -15.27
N PRO A 133 12.82 -22.82 -15.54
CA PRO A 133 14.04 -23.38 -15.00
C PRO A 133 15.29 -22.83 -15.70
N MET A 134 16.44 -22.90 -15.02
CA MET A 134 17.75 -22.70 -15.63
C MET A 134 18.39 -24.05 -15.92
N ASP A 135 18.88 -24.29 -17.13
CA ASP A 135 19.40 -25.59 -17.56
C ASP A 135 20.50 -26.11 -16.62
N HIS A 136 21.44 -25.26 -16.22
CA HIS A 136 22.52 -25.62 -15.30
C HIS A 136 22.02 -26.04 -13.91
N VAL A 137 20.85 -25.54 -13.48
CA VAL A 137 20.24 -25.94 -12.20
C VAL A 137 19.65 -27.34 -12.33
N LEU A 138 18.96 -27.64 -13.44
CA LEU A 138 18.36 -28.97 -13.67
C LEU A 138 19.40 -30.09 -13.67
N GLU A 139 20.61 -29.78 -14.14
CA GLU A 139 21.75 -30.70 -14.21
C GLU A 139 22.58 -30.71 -12.91
N SER A 140 22.29 -29.82 -11.96
CA SER A 140 23.07 -29.68 -10.73
C SER A 140 22.82 -30.80 -9.73
N GLU A 141 23.81 -31.09 -8.89
CA GLU A 141 23.63 -31.99 -7.74
C GLU A 141 22.59 -31.44 -6.74
N ALA A 142 22.47 -30.11 -6.61
CA ALA A 142 21.50 -29.47 -5.74
C ALA A 142 20.06 -29.83 -6.12
N PHE A 143 19.76 -29.85 -7.41
CA PHE A 143 18.45 -30.27 -7.92
C PHE A 143 18.17 -31.75 -7.61
N GLN A 144 19.15 -32.63 -7.74
CA GLN A 144 18.99 -34.06 -7.43
C GLN A 144 18.77 -34.30 -5.94
N ARG A 145 19.60 -33.69 -5.07
CA ARG A 145 19.41 -33.75 -3.61
C ARG A 145 18.08 -33.14 -3.18
N GLY A 146 17.68 -32.06 -3.84
CA GLY A 146 16.40 -31.39 -3.63
C GLY A 146 15.22 -32.31 -3.95
N LYS A 147 15.29 -33.03 -5.07
CA LYS A 147 14.28 -34.03 -5.45
C LYS A 147 14.13 -35.11 -4.39
N GLU A 148 15.23 -35.69 -3.91
CA GLU A 148 15.20 -36.74 -2.90
C GLU A 148 14.51 -36.28 -1.61
N LYS A 149 14.87 -35.09 -1.11
CA LYS A 149 14.26 -34.50 0.10
C LYS A 149 12.80 -34.12 -0.11
N TYR A 150 12.47 -33.56 -1.28
CA TYR A 150 11.10 -33.20 -1.64
C TYR A 150 10.19 -34.43 -1.71
N ASP A 151 10.65 -35.52 -2.33
CA ASP A 151 9.89 -36.76 -2.45
C ASP A 151 9.64 -37.43 -1.08
N GLN A 152 10.55 -37.25 -0.12
CA GLN A 152 10.41 -37.80 1.24
C GLN A 152 9.32 -37.11 2.06
N SER A 153 9.22 -35.78 1.99
CA SER A 153 8.46 -35.00 2.99
C SER A 153 7.43 -34.03 2.40
N CYS A 154 7.60 -33.58 1.15
CA CYS A 154 6.82 -32.48 0.58
C CYS A 154 5.77 -32.94 -0.44
N LYS A 155 6.12 -33.95 -1.25
CA LYS A 155 5.31 -34.45 -2.38
C LYS A 155 3.88 -34.84 -2.01
N MET A 156 3.68 -35.42 -0.83
CA MET A 156 2.36 -35.89 -0.39
C MET A 156 1.30 -34.79 -0.40
N CYS A 157 1.69 -33.56 -0.04
CA CYS A 157 0.79 -32.42 0.03
C CYS A 157 0.94 -31.51 -1.19
N HIS A 158 2.16 -31.20 -1.60
CA HIS A 158 2.44 -30.23 -2.66
C HIS A 158 2.45 -30.83 -4.08
N GLY A 159 2.16 -32.12 -4.22
CA GLY A 159 2.08 -32.82 -5.52
C GLY A 159 3.45 -33.08 -6.15
N ASP A 160 3.44 -33.64 -7.36
CA ASP A 160 4.68 -33.90 -8.12
C ASP A 160 5.41 -32.58 -8.43
N GLN A 161 6.67 -32.47 -7.98
CA GLN A 161 7.51 -31.28 -8.16
C GLN A 161 6.83 -29.94 -7.74
N GLY A 162 5.95 -29.97 -6.75
CA GLY A 162 5.27 -28.77 -6.26
C GLY A 162 4.06 -28.35 -7.09
N ALA A 163 3.53 -29.20 -7.98
CA ALA A 163 2.40 -28.87 -8.84
C ALA A 163 1.03 -29.27 -8.26
N SER A 164 0.80 -28.99 -6.96
CA SER A 164 -0.51 -29.22 -6.33
C SER A 164 -1.63 -28.43 -7.00
N THR A 165 -2.80 -29.06 -7.11
CA THR A 165 -4.07 -28.43 -7.53
C THR A 165 -5.11 -28.46 -6.40
N GLN A 166 -4.72 -28.84 -5.18
CA GLN A 166 -5.62 -28.95 -4.04
C GLN A 166 -5.75 -27.61 -3.32
N ALA A 167 -6.96 -27.24 -2.93
CA ALA A 167 -7.25 -26.00 -2.20
C ALA A 167 -6.41 -25.84 -0.93
N ALA A 168 -6.14 -26.92 -0.18
CA ALA A 168 -5.36 -26.82 1.05
C ALA A 168 -3.85 -26.64 0.83
N TYR A 169 -3.33 -26.96 -0.36
CA TYR A 169 -1.89 -27.08 -0.59
C TYR A 169 -1.46 -26.27 -1.81
N PRO A 170 -0.72 -25.17 -1.61
CA PRO A 170 -0.35 -24.29 -2.70
C PRO A 170 0.59 -24.96 -3.70
N PRO A 171 0.52 -24.58 -4.98
CA PRO A 171 1.59 -24.87 -5.93
C PRO A 171 2.86 -24.13 -5.54
N LEU A 172 3.98 -24.85 -5.57
CA LEU A 172 5.34 -24.33 -5.40
C LEU A 172 6.09 -24.26 -6.74
N LYS A 173 5.62 -25.01 -7.74
CA LYS A 173 6.30 -25.13 -9.02
C LYS A 173 6.36 -23.79 -9.75
N GLY A 174 7.57 -23.30 -9.97
CA GLY A 174 7.81 -22.04 -10.67
C GLY A 174 7.62 -20.78 -9.80
N GLN A 175 7.39 -20.92 -8.50
CA GLN A 175 7.38 -19.80 -7.55
C GLN A 175 8.78 -19.16 -7.42
N MET A 176 8.86 -17.95 -6.86
CA MET A 176 10.12 -17.25 -6.62
C MET A 176 10.99 -17.99 -5.57
N PRO A 177 12.22 -18.42 -5.92
CA PRO A 177 13.15 -19.07 -5.01
C PRO A 177 13.33 -18.40 -3.64
N THR A 178 13.56 -17.09 -3.64
CA THR A 178 13.87 -16.32 -2.43
C THR A 178 12.61 -16.10 -1.59
N TYR A 179 11.43 -15.97 -2.20
CA TYR A 179 10.16 -16.03 -1.47
C TYR A 179 10.01 -17.36 -0.72
N LEU A 180 10.21 -18.50 -1.40
CA LEU A 180 10.09 -19.81 -0.77
C LEU A 180 11.09 -19.99 0.38
N PHE A 181 12.31 -19.52 0.19
CA PHE A 181 13.35 -19.53 1.21
C PHE A 181 12.91 -18.75 2.47
N GLU A 182 12.42 -17.51 2.29
CA GLU A 182 11.94 -16.70 3.41
C GLU A 182 10.66 -17.26 4.05
N GLN A 183 9.78 -17.94 3.30
CA GLN A 183 8.62 -18.62 3.89
C GLN A 183 9.05 -19.78 4.79
N MET A 184 10.01 -20.59 4.35
CA MET A 184 10.54 -21.69 5.16
C MET A 184 11.23 -21.19 6.43
N ASN A 185 12.05 -20.13 6.33
CA ASN A 185 12.61 -19.45 7.51
C ASN A 185 11.52 -18.90 8.43
N SER A 186 10.50 -18.25 7.87
CA SER A 186 9.41 -17.66 8.66
C SER A 186 8.61 -18.70 9.43
N TYR A 187 8.35 -19.88 8.84
CA TYR A 187 7.73 -20.99 9.57
C TYR A 187 8.66 -21.58 10.64
N ARG A 188 9.94 -21.83 10.31
CA ARG A 188 10.94 -22.38 11.24
C ARG A 188 11.08 -21.51 12.50
N ASP A 189 11.16 -20.20 12.28
CA ASP A 189 11.45 -19.19 13.30
C ASP A 189 10.18 -18.67 14.00
N GLY A 190 9.00 -19.17 13.63
CA GLY A 190 7.72 -18.77 14.25
C GLY A 190 7.26 -17.35 13.90
N LYS A 191 7.78 -16.76 12.83
CA LYS A 191 7.33 -15.45 12.32
C LYS A 191 6.03 -15.55 11.54
N ARG A 192 5.81 -16.68 10.86
CA ARG A 192 4.57 -16.99 10.15
C ARG A 192 3.75 -17.99 10.97
N ILE A 193 2.62 -17.54 11.50
CA ILE A 193 1.80 -18.26 12.49
C ILE A 193 0.35 -18.46 12.05
N ASN A 194 0.05 -18.27 10.77
CA ASN A 194 -1.31 -18.34 10.24
C ASN A 194 -1.94 -19.75 10.34
N ARG A 195 -3.24 -19.89 10.05
CA ARG A 195 -4.04 -21.13 10.16
C ARG A 195 -3.34 -22.43 9.72
N ASN A 196 -2.53 -22.37 8.66
CA ASN A 196 -1.82 -23.53 8.09
C ASN A 196 -0.36 -23.68 8.55
N ALA A 197 0.18 -22.73 9.33
CA ALA A 197 1.53 -22.76 9.86
C ALA A 197 1.83 -24.01 10.70
N PRO A 198 0.93 -24.50 11.59
CA PRO A 198 1.19 -25.71 12.37
C PRO A 198 1.52 -26.95 11.52
N MET A 199 1.01 -27.02 10.28
CA MET A 199 1.36 -28.10 9.35
C MET A 199 2.77 -27.97 8.79
N MET A 200 3.22 -26.75 8.47
CA MET A 200 4.52 -26.51 7.84
C MET A 200 5.69 -26.42 8.84
N VAL A 201 5.44 -26.00 10.07
CA VAL A 201 6.48 -25.80 11.11
C VAL A 201 7.37 -27.04 11.33
N PRO A 202 6.84 -28.28 11.45
CA PRO A 202 7.67 -29.46 11.61
C PRO A 202 8.61 -29.71 10.42
N PHE A 203 8.13 -29.50 9.19
CA PHE A 203 8.92 -29.67 7.97
C PHE A 203 9.97 -28.57 7.83
N ALA A 204 9.65 -27.33 8.20
CA ALA A 204 10.62 -26.25 8.26
C ALA A 204 11.73 -26.56 9.27
N LYS A 205 11.39 -27.03 10.49
CA LYS A 205 12.40 -27.39 11.49
C LYS A 205 13.22 -28.64 11.17
N MET A 206 12.76 -29.48 10.24
CA MET A 206 13.44 -30.71 9.83
C MET A 206 14.68 -30.46 8.95
N TYR A 207 14.70 -29.35 8.23
CA TYR A 207 15.67 -29.08 7.16
C TYR A 207 16.54 -27.85 7.47
N SER A 208 17.79 -27.90 7.02
CA SER A 208 18.70 -26.74 7.08
C SER A 208 18.42 -25.74 5.96
N GLU A 209 19.04 -24.56 6.02
CA GLU A 209 18.93 -23.58 4.93
C GLU A 209 19.51 -24.08 3.60
N ASP A 210 20.56 -24.92 3.64
CA ASP A 210 21.10 -25.52 2.42
C ASP A 210 20.15 -26.59 1.87
N ASP A 211 19.45 -27.32 2.73
CA ASP A 211 18.37 -28.22 2.29
C ASP A 211 17.20 -27.44 1.67
N TYR A 212 16.86 -26.26 2.20
CA TYR A 212 15.87 -25.39 1.57
C TYR A 212 16.31 -25.01 0.16
N LYS A 213 17.55 -24.57 -0.03
CA LYS A 213 18.08 -24.20 -1.35
C LYS A 213 18.02 -25.37 -2.33
N ASP A 214 18.38 -26.57 -1.91
CA ASP A 214 18.27 -27.79 -2.72
C ASP A 214 16.80 -28.07 -3.11
N ILE A 215 15.88 -28.10 -2.13
CA ILE A 215 14.44 -28.34 -2.37
C ILE A 215 13.85 -27.27 -3.29
N ILE A 216 14.22 -26.01 -3.08
CA ILE A 216 13.79 -24.87 -3.89
C ILE A 216 14.30 -25.02 -5.33
N ALA A 217 15.58 -25.38 -5.52
CA ALA A 217 16.14 -25.66 -6.84
C ALA A 217 15.34 -26.74 -7.56
N TYR A 218 14.89 -27.78 -6.87
CA TYR A 218 14.04 -28.81 -7.45
C TYR A 218 12.65 -28.30 -7.90
N VAL A 219 11.94 -27.57 -7.03
CA VAL A 219 10.55 -27.15 -7.33
C VAL A 219 10.48 -25.96 -8.30
N THR A 220 11.46 -25.05 -8.28
CA THR A 220 11.47 -23.85 -9.14
C THR A 220 12.34 -24.03 -10.39
N GLY A 221 13.31 -24.95 -10.35
CA GLY A 221 14.35 -25.05 -11.37
C GLY A 221 15.34 -23.88 -11.33
N GLN A 222 15.42 -23.13 -10.22
CA GLN A 222 16.22 -21.93 -10.08
C GLN A 222 16.99 -21.90 -8.75
N GLU A 223 18.12 -21.18 -8.72
CA GLU A 223 18.91 -20.97 -7.50
C GLU A 223 18.29 -19.88 -6.62
N VAL A 224 18.41 -20.04 -5.30
CA VAL A 224 18.06 -18.97 -4.34
C VAL A 224 19.11 -17.86 -4.42
N LYS A 225 18.67 -16.65 -4.76
CA LYS A 225 19.50 -15.43 -4.69
C LYS A 225 19.10 -14.63 -3.47
N LEU A 226 19.90 -14.73 -2.41
CA LEU A 226 19.69 -13.93 -1.20
C LEU A 226 19.81 -12.44 -1.56
N ILE A 227 18.83 -11.67 -1.11
CA ILE A 227 18.78 -10.24 -1.37
C ILE A 227 19.64 -9.53 -0.33
N GLU A 228 20.58 -8.71 -0.79
CA GLU A 228 21.46 -7.93 0.08
C GLU A 228 20.63 -6.94 0.90
N ARG A 229 20.75 -7.02 2.23
CA ARG A 229 20.05 -6.13 3.16
C ARG A 229 20.93 -4.91 3.40
N ARG A 230 20.48 -3.72 2.97
CA ARG A 230 21.19 -2.46 3.19
C ARG A 230 20.47 -1.64 4.27
N GLU A 231 21.21 -1.18 5.27
CA GLU A 231 20.72 -0.15 6.18
C GLU A 231 20.78 1.21 5.49
N PHE A 232 19.67 1.95 5.51
CA PHE A 232 19.66 3.35 5.08
C PHE A 232 19.51 4.25 6.31
N ILE A 233 19.74 5.56 6.14
CA ILE A 233 19.63 6.55 7.22
C ILE A 233 18.22 6.50 7.80
N THR A 234 18.10 6.17 9.07
CA THR A 234 16.78 6.06 9.71
C THR A 234 16.20 7.42 10.06
N GLY A 235 17.02 8.49 10.09
CA GLY A 235 16.63 9.82 10.57
C GLY A 235 16.55 9.91 12.09
N ILE A 236 16.77 8.82 12.82
CA ILE A 236 16.67 8.77 14.29
C ILE A 236 17.58 9.84 14.90
N GLY A 237 17.00 10.68 15.76
CA GLY A 237 17.72 11.75 16.44
C GLY A 237 17.95 13.02 15.61
N MET A 238 17.50 13.08 14.35
CA MET A 238 17.60 14.30 13.53
C MET A 238 16.44 15.27 13.86
N PRO A 239 16.71 16.45 14.47
CA PRO A 239 15.67 17.39 14.84
C PRO A 239 15.16 18.18 13.63
N ALA A 240 13.92 18.64 13.70
CA ALA A 240 13.37 19.55 12.70
C ALA A 240 14.20 20.84 12.61
N PRO A 241 14.36 21.43 11.42
CA PRO A 241 15.06 22.72 11.26
C PRO A 241 14.46 23.83 12.13
N GLU A 242 15.29 24.80 12.52
CA GLU A 242 14.82 25.96 13.29
C GLU A 242 13.79 26.77 12.47
N GLY A 243 12.64 27.07 13.09
CA GLY A 243 11.53 27.74 12.42
C GLY A 243 10.72 26.86 11.48
N PHE A 244 10.88 25.53 11.57
CA PHE A 244 10.02 24.55 10.91
C PHE A 244 8.54 24.84 11.22
N LYS A 245 7.73 24.76 10.17
CA LYS A 245 6.27 24.73 10.23
C LYS A 245 5.81 23.60 9.33
N LEU A 246 4.88 22.79 9.81
CA LEU A 246 4.27 21.75 8.97
C LEU A 246 3.49 22.45 7.83
N PRO A 247 3.83 22.21 6.55
CA PRO A 247 3.09 22.79 5.44
C PRO A 247 1.67 22.25 5.39
N ASP A 248 0.76 23.09 4.92
CA ASP A 248 -0.60 22.71 4.54
C ASP A 248 -0.59 21.72 3.37
N THR A 249 -1.70 21.02 3.15
CA THR A 249 -1.80 20.03 2.07
C THR A 249 -1.90 20.65 0.68
N GLY A 250 -2.29 21.93 0.58
CA GLY A 250 -2.57 22.61 -0.69
C GLY A 250 -4.01 22.44 -1.20
N GLN A 251 -4.84 21.73 -0.43
CA GLN A 251 -6.27 21.59 -0.70
C GLN A 251 -6.99 22.91 -0.39
N ILE A 252 -7.63 23.49 -1.40
CA ILE A 252 -8.32 24.79 -1.30
C ILE A 252 -9.82 24.69 -1.63
N GLN A 253 -10.29 23.49 -1.95
CA GLN A 253 -11.67 23.21 -2.34
C GLN A 253 -12.33 22.41 -1.23
N GLN A 254 -13.59 22.74 -0.94
CA GLN A 254 -14.47 21.94 -0.08
C GLN A 254 -15.08 20.79 -0.89
N PHE A 255 -15.21 19.63 -0.25
CA PHE A 255 -15.84 18.41 -0.76
C PHE A 255 -17.01 17.95 0.11
N THR A 256 -17.30 18.64 1.21
CA THR A 256 -18.51 18.47 2.04
C THR A 256 -18.97 19.80 2.63
N ASP A 257 -20.21 19.85 3.11
CA ASP A 257 -20.75 20.98 3.87
C ASP A 257 -20.46 20.86 5.39
N ILE A 258 -19.84 19.76 5.82
CA ILE A 258 -19.43 19.55 7.21
C ILE A 258 -18.18 20.41 7.50
N PRO A 259 -18.18 21.24 8.56
CA PRO A 259 -17.04 22.10 8.89
C PRO A 259 -15.75 21.34 9.18
N ASN A 260 -14.64 22.06 9.13
CA ASN A 260 -13.29 21.58 9.44
C ASN A 260 -12.79 20.47 8.51
N GLU A 261 -13.25 20.47 7.25
CA GLU A 261 -12.48 19.86 6.19
C GLU A 261 -11.12 20.55 6.06
N ASP A 262 -10.12 19.89 5.47
CA ASP A 262 -8.76 20.42 5.30
C ASP A 262 -8.73 21.83 4.69
N SER A 263 -9.56 22.08 3.68
CA SER A 263 -9.63 23.39 3.01
C SER A 263 -10.27 24.51 3.86
N ASP A 264 -10.94 24.19 4.96
CA ASP A 264 -11.56 25.18 5.86
C ASP A 264 -10.54 25.89 6.75
N ASN A 265 -9.41 25.23 7.03
CA ASN A 265 -8.43 25.68 8.02
C ASN A 265 -6.99 25.81 7.47
N PRO A 266 -6.75 26.53 6.36
CA PRO A 266 -5.41 26.65 5.79
C PRO A 266 -4.50 27.43 6.75
N GLN A 267 -3.43 26.79 7.23
CA GLN A 267 -2.48 27.43 8.16
C GLN A 267 -1.19 27.87 7.49
N ASN A 268 -0.48 26.94 6.87
CA ASN A 268 0.86 27.16 6.30
C ASN A 268 0.87 26.79 4.81
N PRO A 269 0.26 27.62 3.91
CA PRO A 269 0.23 27.33 2.49
C PRO A 269 1.62 26.96 1.95
N LEU A 270 1.66 26.04 0.98
CA LEU A 270 2.90 25.64 0.31
C LEU A 270 3.64 26.88 -0.19
N SER A 271 4.90 27.01 0.19
CA SER A 271 5.69 28.23 -0.07
C SER A 271 7.13 27.86 -0.38
N TYR A 272 7.56 28.24 -1.58
CA TYR A 272 8.86 27.87 -2.11
C TYR A 272 9.65 29.09 -2.58
N THR A 273 10.97 29.04 -2.43
CA THR A 273 11.89 30.06 -2.93
C THR A 273 12.97 29.41 -3.76
N ILE A 274 12.99 29.77 -5.05
CA ILE A 274 13.97 29.27 -6.00
C ILE A 274 15.27 30.07 -5.84
N SER A 275 16.38 29.36 -5.69
CA SER A 275 17.73 29.91 -5.67
C SER A 275 18.03 30.78 -6.91
N LYS A 276 18.97 31.73 -6.79
CA LYS A 276 19.38 32.58 -7.92
C LYS A 276 19.94 31.78 -9.10
N SER A 277 20.58 30.64 -8.83
CA SER A 277 21.07 29.73 -9.87
C SER A 277 19.95 28.95 -10.57
N GLY A 278 18.75 28.90 -9.96
CA GLY A 278 17.62 28.13 -10.43
C GLY A 278 17.72 26.62 -10.18
N LYS A 279 18.74 26.15 -9.44
CA LYS A 279 19.06 24.73 -9.25
C LYS A 279 18.50 24.12 -7.96
N VAL A 280 18.21 24.96 -6.98
CA VAL A 280 17.73 24.57 -5.64
C VAL A 280 16.45 25.30 -5.30
N THR A 281 15.58 24.62 -4.56
CA THR A 281 14.32 25.15 -4.01
C THR A 281 14.36 25.08 -2.50
N LEU A 282 14.23 26.22 -1.82
CA LEU A 282 14.00 26.29 -0.39
C LEU A 282 12.50 26.15 -0.12
N ASP A 283 12.12 25.19 0.72
CA ASP A 283 10.80 25.14 1.33
C ASP A 283 10.76 26.11 2.51
N ASN A 284 9.96 27.18 2.39
CA ASN A 284 9.88 28.24 3.39
C ASN A 284 9.19 27.80 4.68
N ASN A 285 8.43 26.70 4.66
CA ASN A 285 7.76 26.17 5.84
C ASN A 285 8.70 25.21 6.59
N THR A 286 9.24 24.20 5.90
CA THR A 286 10.08 23.19 6.55
C THR A 286 11.54 23.61 6.73
N LYS A 287 11.97 24.65 6.02
CA LYS A 287 13.37 25.11 5.91
C LYS A 287 14.32 24.10 5.27
N LEU A 288 13.77 23.05 4.66
CA LEU A 288 14.53 22.10 3.88
C LEU A 288 14.87 22.71 2.52
N MET A 289 16.09 22.43 2.06
CA MET A 289 16.52 22.77 0.71
C MET A 289 16.50 21.52 -0.15
N TRP A 290 15.88 21.63 -1.31
CA TRP A 290 15.68 20.53 -2.23
C TRP A 290 16.44 20.80 -3.52
N GLU A 291 17.04 19.75 -4.07
CA GLU A 291 17.40 19.73 -5.48
C GLU A 291 16.14 20.09 -6.27
N ARG A 292 16.21 21.04 -7.21
CA ARG A 292 15.02 21.50 -7.96
C ARG A 292 14.72 20.63 -9.18
N ASP A 293 15.74 20.10 -9.83
CA ASP A 293 15.60 19.19 -10.97
C ASP A 293 15.91 17.77 -10.51
N ALA A 294 14.90 16.90 -10.41
CA ALA A 294 15.11 15.52 -9.98
C ALA A 294 16.05 14.76 -10.93
N SER A 295 16.56 13.61 -10.48
CA SER A 295 17.36 12.72 -11.31
C SER A 295 16.65 12.49 -12.65
N ARG A 296 17.31 12.80 -13.77
CA ARG A 296 16.76 12.55 -15.11
C ARG A 296 16.88 11.08 -15.54
N ILE A 297 17.44 10.27 -14.66
CA ILE A 297 17.65 8.84 -14.82
C ILE A 297 17.00 8.11 -13.65
N TRP A 298 16.50 6.93 -13.98
CA TRP A 298 15.84 6.05 -13.04
C TRP A 298 16.89 5.18 -12.38
N MET A 299 16.87 5.13 -11.05
CA MET A 299 17.88 4.50 -10.23
C MET A 299 17.23 3.51 -9.27
N THR A 300 17.95 2.45 -8.93
CA THR A 300 17.65 1.65 -7.73
C THR A 300 17.74 2.53 -6.48
N ALA A 301 17.14 2.09 -5.37
CA ALA A 301 17.24 2.84 -4.12
C ALA A 301 18.71 3.02 -3.66
N VAL A 302 19.55 2.02 -3.93
CA VAL A 302 20.99 2.02 -3.61
C VAL A 302 21.74 3.07 -4.41
N GLU A 303 21.54 3.09 -5.73
CA GLU A 303 22.11 4.09 -6.64
C GLU A 303 21.60 5.49 -6.32
N GLY A 304 20.32 5.63 -5.94
CA GLY A 304 19.72 6.90 -5.56
C GLY A 304 20.31 7.51 -4.29
N GLN A 305 20.58 6.68 -3.28
CA GLN A 305 21.30 7.14 -2.10
C GLN A 305 22.71 7.60 -2.48
N GLN A 306 23.45 6.81 -3.27
CA GLN A 306 24.79 7.19 -3.74
C GLN A 306 24.77 8.47 -4.59
N TYR A 307 23.73 8.69 -5.38
CA TYR A 307 23.54 9.92 -6.13
C TYR A 307 23.48 11.12 -5.19
N CYS A 308 22.67 11.06 -4.15
CA CYS A 308 22.56 12.16 -3.19
C CYS A 308 23.82 12.36 -2.36
N ASP A 309 24.45 11.28 -1.89
CA ASP A 309 25.68 11.34 -1.09
C ASP A 309 26.86 11.98 -1.86
N ASN A 310 26.84 11.93 -3.20
CA ASN A 310 27.88 12.49 -4.07
C ASN A 310 27.43 13.78 -4.79
N LEU A 311 26.23 14.29 -4.51
CA LEU A 311 25.71 15.47 -5.19
C LEU A 311 26.43 16.72 -4.66
N GLU A 312 27.02 17.49 -5.58
CA GLU A 312 27.47 18.86 -5.32
C GLU A 312 26.60 19.83 -6.11
N LEU A 313 25.79 20.62 -5.42
CA LEU A 313 24.79 21.49 -6.05
C LEU A 313 24.65 22.81 -5.32
N ASP A 314 24.68 23.90 -6.09
CA ASP A 314 24.54 25.29 -5.62
C ASP A 314 25.50 25.69 -4.48
N GLY A 315 26.69 25.08 -4.46
CA GLY A 315 27.73 25.32 -3.45
C GLY A 315 27.65 24.42 -2.21
N TYR A 316 26.70 23.48 -2.18
CA TYR A 316 26.51 22.54 -1.08
C TYR A 316 26.92 21.11 -1.46
N THR A 317 27.46 20.37 -0.49
CA THR A 317 27.98 19.00 -0.63
C THR A 317 27.41 18.04 0.42
N ASP A 318 26.47 18.52 1.25
CA ASP A 318 25.81 17.82 2.35
C ASP A 318 24.40 17.34 1.96
N TRP A 319 24.21 17.03 0.67
CA TRP A 319 22.97 16.47 0.16
C TRP A 319 22.77 15.05 0.66
N ARG A 320 21.51 14.70 0.91
CA ARG A 320 21.14 13.37 1.38
C ARG A 320 19.85 12.89 0.74
N PHE A 321 19.64 11.59 0.85
CA PHE A 321 18.38 10.97 0.54
C PHE A 321 17.27 11.55 1.45
N PRO A 322 16.04 11.77 0.94
CA PRO A 322 14.99 12.45 1.70
C PRO A 322 14.18 11.51 2.60
N LEU A 323 13.88 11.91 3.84
CA LEU A 323 13.04 11.17 4.80
C LEU A 323 11.58 11.18 4.37
N MET A 324 10.82 10.17 4.79
CA MET A 324 9.44 10.00 4.35
C MET A 324 8.59 11.24 4.63
N LYS A 325 8.65 11.74 5.87
CA LYS A 325 7.93 12.94 6.29
C LYS A 325 8.36 14.19 5.53
N GLU A 326 9.63 14.27 5.14
CA GLU A 326 10.16 15.39 4.33
C GLU A 326 9.63 15.35 2.91
N LEU A 327 9.64 14.17 2.27
CA LEU A 327 9.16 14.05 0.91
C LEU A 327 7.64 14.26 0.84
N GLN A 328 6.89 13.83 1.87
CA GLN A 328 5.46 14.11 1.97
C GLN A 328 5.17 15.59 2.21
N SER A 329 6.06 16.34 2.88
CA SER A 329 5.83 17.76 3.17
C SER A 329 5.71 18.62 1.91
N ILE A 330 6.37 18.23 0.82
CA ILE A 330 6.35 18.95 -0.47
C ILE A 330 5.23 18.48 -1.42
N ALA A 331 4.48 17.43 -1.06
CA ALA A 331 3.30 17.01 -1.83
C ALA A 331 2.20 18.07 -1.78
N ASP A 332 1.55 18.29 -2.92
CA ASP A 332 0.39 19.16 -3.07
C ASP A 332 -0.85 18.32 -3.36
N MET A 333 -1.60 17.99 -2.31
CA MET A 333 -2.82 17.18 -2.35
C MET A 333 -4.00 17.92 -2.99
N GLY A 334 -3.85 19.23 -3.26
CA GLY A 334 -4.81 19.97 -4.05
C GLY A 334 -4.67 19.74 -5.56
N ASN A 335 -3.57 19.13 -6.01
CA ASN A 335 -3.24 18.91 -7.40
C ASN A 335 -3.17 17.42 -7.74
N PHE A 336 -3.42 17.07 -9.00
CA PHE A 336 -3.34 15.72 -9.52
C PHE A 336 -2.54 15.69 -10.83
N ARG A 337 -1.62 14.72 -10.96
CA ARG A 337 -0.77 14.46 -12.13
C ARG A 337 0.02 15.67 -12.65
N PRO A 338 0.92 16.25 -11.83
CA PRO A 338 1.36 15.72 -10.54
C PRO A 338 0.88 16.54 -9.32
N ALA A 339 0.75 15.86 -8.19
CA ALA A 339 0.47 16.37 -6.85
C ALA A 339 1.70 17.07 -6.22
N ILE A 340 2.25 18.07 -6.91
CA ILE A 340 3.38 18.89 -6.47
C ILE A 340 3.43 20.20 -7.26
N ASP A 341 4.00 21.25 -6.66
CA ASP A 341 4.28 22.52 -7.35
C ASP A 341 5.35 22.33 -8.44
N MET A 342 4.92 22.40 -9.70
CA MET A 342 5.77 22.16 -10.87
C MET A 342 6.66 23.34 -11.26
N ASP A 343 6.45 24.53 -10.69
CA ASP A 343 7.37 25.66 -10.86
C ASP A 343 8.53 25.54 -9.88
N ALA A 344 8.23 25.09 -8.66
CA ALA A 344 9.19 24.84 -7.59
C ALA A 344 9.98 23.53 -7.78
N PHE A 345 9.37 22.48 -8.35
CA PHE A 345 9.99 21.15 -8.51
C PHE A 345 9.86 20.63 -9.93
N LEU A 346 10.99 20.54 -10.63
CA LEU A 346 11.05 20.15 -12.04
C LEU A 346 11.22 18.63 -12.21
N ASN A 347 10.81 18.13 -13.37
CA ASN A 347 10.98 16.73 -13.81
C ASN A 347 10.32 15.68 -12.90
N MET A 348 9.13 16.01 -12.41
CA MET A 348 8.31 15.07 -11.62
C MET A 348 7.57 14.07 -12.52
N PRO A 349 7.51 12.78 -12.12
CA PRO A 349 6.79 11.78 -12.89
C PRO A 349 5.29 12.09 -12.86
N ARG A 350 4.67 12.15 -14.05
CA ARG A 350 3.22 12.37 -14.21
C ARG A 350 2.40 11.07 -14.31
N GLN A 351 3.09 9.93 -14.32
CA GLN A 351 2.54 8.59 -14.47
C GLN A 351 2.98 7.73 -13.28
N ASN A 352 2.50 6.48 -13.23
CA ASN A 352 2.73 5.53 -12.14
C ASN A 352 4.22 5.25 -11.92
N SER A 353 4.82 6.14 -11.13
CA SER A 353 6.17 6.12 -10.60
C SER A 353 6.24 7.19 -9.50
N GLY A 354 7.30 7.14 -8.71
CA GLY A 354 7.52 8.08 -7.64
C GLY A 354 8.96 8.52 -7.51
N ILE A 355 9.18 9.28 -6.45
CA ILE A 355 10.52 9.60 -5.96
C ILE A 355 10.84 8.64 -4.82
N TRP A 356 12.02 8.05 -4.86
CA TRP A 356 12.49 7.22 -3.75
C TRP A 356 12.62 8.03 -2.46
N THR A 357 12.30 7.38 -1.35
CA THR A 357 12.64 7.81 0.00
C THR A 357 13.13 6.58 0.79
N PHE A 358 13.36 6.74 2.09
CA PHE A 358 14.02 5.75 2.93
C PHE A 358 13.30 4.38 2.98
N PRO A 359 14.00 3.31 3.38
CA PRO A 359 13.52 1.94 3.42
C PRO A 359 12.27 1.79 4.29
N VAL A 360 11.50 0.75 3.98
CA VAL A 360 10.42 0.31 4.87
C VAL A 360 11.08 -0.37 6.08
N SER A 361 10.76 0.08 7.30
CA SER A 361 11.51 -0.29 8.52
C SER A 361 11.51 -1.79 8.86
N ASP A 362 10.56 -2.56 8.36
CA ASP A 362 10.47 -4.02 8.55
C ASP A 362 10.82 -4.83 7.29
N HIS A 363 11.29 -4.19 6.22
CA HIS A 363 11.43 -4.82 4.92
C HIS A 363 12.74 -4.41 4.20
N PRO A 364 13.85 -5.15 4.39
CA PRO A 364 15.21 -4.69 4.09
C PRO A 364 15.55 -4.59 2.59
N ASP A 365 14.72 -5.14 1.72
CA ASP A 365 14.79 -5.03 0.25
C ASP A 365 13.67 -4.15 -0.32
N HIS A 366 12.91 -3.43 0.52
CA HIS A 366 11.92 -2.46 0.06
C HIS A 366 12.25 -1.06 0.56
N ALA A 367 12.04 -0.10 -0.32
CA ALA A 367 12.04 1.30 0.03
C ALA A 367 10.68 1.91 -0.24
N TRP A 368 10.37 2.92 0.56
CA TRP A 368 9.19 3.70 0.30
C TRP A 368 9.44 4.59 -0.92
N HIS A 369 8.37 4.88 -1.66
CA HIS A 369 8.36 5.98 -2.60
C HIS A 369 7.08 6.77 -2.45
N ILE A 370 7.12 8.02 -2.89
CA ILE A 370 5.92 8.84 -3.05
C ILE A 370 5.61 8.95 -4.53
N GLY A 371 4.46 8.42 -4.92
CA GLY A 371 3.94 8.52 -6.27
C GLY A 371 3.32 9.89 -6.51
N PHE A 372 4.01 10.77 -7.24
CA PHE A 372 3.50 12.12 -7.48
C PHE A 372 2.31 12.27 -8.44
N PRO A 373 1.73 11.24 -9.09
CA PRO A 373 0.39 11.40 -9.68
C PRO A 373 -0.66 11.93 -8.68
N ASP A 374 -0.64 11.44 -7.45
CA ASP A 374 -1.66 11.67 -6.41
C ASP A 374 -1.04 11.80 -5.00
N ALA A 375 0.29 11.69 -4.88
CA ALA A 375 1.04 11.67 -3.64
C ALA A 375 0.77 10.45 -2.73
N HIS A 376 0.35 9.31 -3.31
CA HIS A 376 0.29 8.05 -2.56
C HIS A 376 1.68 7.63 -2.06
N ILE A 377 1.69 6.94 -0.93
CA ILE A 377 2.90 6.39 -0.32
C ILE A 377 2.81 4.87 -0.37
N MET A 378 3.78 4.22 -1.02
CA MET A 378 3.82 2.75 -1.06
C MET A 378 5.24 2.19 -1.03
N GLY A 379 5.38 1.02 -0.42
CA GLY A 379 6.62 0.25 -0.44
C GLY A 379 6.89 -0.33 -1.83
N GLN A 380 8.15 -0.40 -2.22
CA GLN A 380 8.57 -0.99 -3.50
C GLN A 380 9.93 -1.65 -3.34
N HIS A 381 10.13 -2.78 -4.00
CA HIS A 381 11.41 -3.48 -4.01
C HIS A 381 12.56 -2.56 -4.48
N THR A 382 13.67 -2.50 -3.73
CA THR A 382 14.81 -1.58 -3.90
C THR A 382 15.54 -1.76 -5.23
N ALA A 383 15.45 -2.95 -5.83
CA ALA A 383 15.95 -3.21 -7.19
C ALA A 383 15.07 -2.64 -8.32
N SER A 384 13.86 -2.17 -8.00
CA SER A 384 13.07 -1.37 -8.95
C SER A 384 13.80 -0.05 -9.20
N THR A 385 13.53 0.60 -10.31
CA THR A 385 14.07 1.93 -10.57
C THR A 385 12.99 3.00 -10.39
N LYS A 386 13.35 4.12 -9.77
CA LYS A 386 12.51 5.33 -9.61
C LYS A 386 13.38 6.56 -9.81
N LEU A 387 12.75 7.74 -9.88
CA LEU A 387 13.51 9.00 -9.84
C LEU A 387 13.94 9.29 -8.39
N VAL A 388 14.93 10.16 -8.26
CA VAL A 388 15.54 10.54 -6.98
C VAL A 388 15.57 12.06 -6.92
N ARG A 389 15.28 12.61 -5.74
CA ARG A 389 15.43 14.03 -5.44
C ARG A 389 16.14 14.16 -4.11
N CYS A 390 17.23 14.88 -4.09
CA CYS A 390 18.00 15.05 -2.87
C CYS A 390 17.49 16.21 -2.03
N VAL A 391 17.65 16.10 -0.72
CA VAL A 391 17.32 17.13 0.26
C VAL A 391 18.55 17.44 1.11
N ARG A 392 18.60 18.65 1.65
CA ARG A 392 19.56 19.05 2.68
C ARG A 392 18.89 20.00 3.66
N ALA A 393 19.51 20.16 4.83
CA ALA A 393 19.18 21.20 5.78
C ALA A 393 20.45 21.63 6.50
N ASP A 394 20.47 22.87 6.97
CA ASP A 394 21.59 23.37 7.75
C ASP A 394 21.70 22.61 9.08
N ASN A 395 22.93 22.48 9.60
CA ASN A 395 23.27 21.76 10.84
C ASN A 395 22.83 20.28 10.86
N GLY A 396 22.64 19.65 9.71
CA GLY A 396 22.22 18.25 9.62
C GLY A 396 20.80 17.98 10.13
N ALA A 397 19.96 19.02 10.19
CA ALA A 397 18.56 18.91 10.60
C ALA A 397 17.74 18.08 9.59
N ALA A 398 16.63 17.52 10.07
CA ALA A 398 15.68 16.76 9.26
C ALA A 398 14.30 16.72 9.91
N TYR A 399 13.25 16.54 9.11
CA TYR A 399 11.93 16.29 9.69
C TYR A 399 11.72 14.80 9.98
N HIS A 400 12.13 14.36 11.17
CA HIS A 400 11.96 12.97 11.61
C HIS A 400 11.75 12.79 13.09
N ASN A 401 12.49 13.56 13.91
CA ASN A 401 12.39 13.44 15.36
C ASN A 401 10.95 13.62 15.82
N MET A 402 10.56 12.80 16.77
CA MET A 402 9.27 12.89 17.44
C MET A 402 9.53 13.37 18.86
N SER A 403 8.75 14.35 19.29
CA SER A 403 8.88 14.92 20.63
C SER A 403 7.48 15.12 21.18
N TYR A 404 7.17 14.44 22.26
CA TYR A 404 5.83 14.38 22.82
C TYR A 404 5.83 14.73 24.30
N VAL A 405 4.72 15.28 24.76
CA VAL A 405 4.41 15.47 26.18
C VAL A 405 3.03 14.90 26.43
N ASP A 406 2.93 13.93 27.34
CA ASP A 406 1.65 13.52 27.90
C ASP A 406 1.18 14.61 28.88
N ASN A 407 0.01 15.18 28.62
CA ASN A 407 -0.54 16.26 29.44
C ASN A 407 -1.26 15.72 30.70
N GLY A 408 -1.44 14.40 30.82
CA GLY A 408 -2.06 13.75 31.97
C GLY A 408 -3.59 13.87 32.05
N ASP A 409 -4.22 14.37 31.00
CA ASP A 409 -5.66 14.65 30.89
C ASP A 409 -6.34 13.92 29.72
N GLY A 410 -5.66 12.92 29.14
CA GLY A 410 -6.11 12.20 27.96
C GLY A 410 -5.69 12.86 26.64
N THR A 411 -4.77 13.82 26.67
CA THR A 411 -4.20 14.46 25.49
C THR A 411 -2.67 14.37 25.45
N VAL A 412 -2.11 14.42 24.24
CA VAL A 412 -0.66 14.44 24.00
C VAL A 412 -0.31 15.65 23.16
N THR A 413 0.68 16.43 23.61
CA THR A 413 1.25 17.52 22.83
C THR A 413 2.42 17.03 22.01
N GLU A 414 2.29 17.07 20.68
CA GLU A 414 3.38 16.87 19.72
C GLU A 414 4.11 18.20 19.51
N GLN A 415 5.36 18.26 19.99
CA GLN A 415 6.09 19.51 20.15
C GLN A 415 6.73 20.01 18.85
N VAL A 416 6.97 19.15 17.86
CA VAL A 416 7.64 19.55 16.61
C VAL A 416 6.72 20.39 15.74
N THR A 417 5.44 20.02 15.64
CA THR A 417 4.44 20.80 14.91
C THR A 417 3.50 21.61 15.82
N ASN A 418 3.71 21.53 17.14
CA ASN A 418 2.93 22.21 18.19
C ASN A 418 1.42 21.91 18.09
N ARG A 419 1.08 20.62 18.07
CA ARG A 419 -0.30 20.14 17.99
C ARG A 419 -0.66 19.31 19.20
N MET A 420 -1.89 19.43 19.65
CA MET A 420 -2.41 18.61 20.74
C MET A 420 -3.35 17.55 20.16
N TRP A 421 -3.13 16.30 20.55
CA TRP A 421 -3.78 15.13 20.01
C TRP A 421 -4.61 14.44 21.09
N GLN A 422 -5.75 13.87 20.68
CA GLN A 422 -6.46 12.89 21.49
C GLN A 422 -5.53 11.69 21.74
N GLN A 423 -5.28 11.35 23.00
CA GLN A 423 -4.37 10.27 23.38
C GLN A 423 -4.97 8.89 23.11
N LYS A 424 -6.23 8.68 23.55
CA LYS A 424 -6.99 7.45 23.36
C LYS A 424 -8.23 7.72 22.53
N ILE A 425 -8.46 6.86 21.54
CA ILE A 425 -9.66 6.93 20.70
C ILE A 425 -10.84 6.20 21.35
N ASP A 426 -12.02 6.32 20.74
CA ASP A 426 -13.25 5.67 21.21
C ASP A 426 -13.52 4.30 20.55
N TYR A 427 -12.62 3.84 19.68
CA TYR A 427 -12.70 2.58 18.94
C TYR A 427 -13.96 2.41 18.09
N THR A 428 -14.66 3.50 17.79
CA THR A 428 -15.82 3.48 16.90
C THR A 428 -15.36 3.82 15.49
N ARG A 429 -15.64 2.91 14.54
CA ARG A 429 -15.38 3.16 13.14
C ARG A 429 -16.53 3.95 12.53
N ARG A 430 -16.22 4.88 11.64
CA ARG A 430 -17.14 5.84 11.05
C ARG A 430 -16.78 6.05 9.59
N ASN A 431 -17.76 6.40 8.77
CA ASN A 431 -17.48 6.96 7.45
C ASN A 431 -16.76 8.33 7.61
N TRP A 432 -16.29 8.89 6.50
CA TRP A 432 -15.48 10.10 6.53
C TRP A 432 -16.23 11.32 7.09
N GLU A 433 -17.48 11.52 6.69
CA GLU A 433 -18.33 12.63 7.13
C GLU A 433 -18.68 12.55 8.61
N ASP A 434 -19.04 11.36 9.09
CA ASP A 434 -19.29 11.10 10.51
C ASP A 434 -18.02 11.26 11.36
N SER A 435 -16.83 11.02 10.78
CA SER A 435 -15.54 11.26 11.45
C SER A 435 -15.24 12.74 11.63
N LEU A 436 -15.53 13.56 10.61
CA LEU A 436 -15.44 15.02 10.71
C LEU A 436 -16.39 15.52 11.81
N GLN A 437 -17.65 15.08 11.79
CA GLN A 437 -18.63 15.46 12.80
C GLN A 437 -18.24 15.00 14.21
N TYR A 438 -17.70 13.79 14.36
CA TYR A 438 -17.24 13.28 15.64
C TYR A 438 -16.17 14.18 16.24
N CYS A 439 -15.13 14.53 15.48
CA CYS A 439 -14.07 15.38 16.00
C CYS A 439 -14.55 16.81 16.28
N ASN A 440 -15.42 17.38 15.44
CA ASN A 440 -15.99 18.72 15.64
C ASN A 440 -16.85 18.83 16.90
N ASN A 441 -17.43 17.71 17.36
CA ASN A 441 -18.28 17.66 18.55
C ASN A 441 -17.55 17.11 19.78
N LEU A 442 -16.25 16.81 19.68
CA LEU A 442 -15.48 16.24 20.77
C LEU A 442 -15.22 17.32 21.83
N GLU A 443 -15.63 17.07 23.07
CA GLU A 443 -15.20 17.82 24.25
C GLU A 443 -14.20 16.97 25.04
N LEU A 444 -12.93 17.38 25.07
CA LEU A 444 -11.86 16.64 25.72
C LEU A 444 -10.86 17.59 26.38
N ALA A 445 -10.43 17.27 27.60
CA ALA A 445 -9.49 18.06 28.40
C ALA A 445 -9.89 19.55 28.58
N GLY A 446 -11.19 19.85 28.53
CA GLY A 446 -11.70 21.21 28.63
C GLY A 446 -11.65 22.03 27.34
N TYR A 447 -11.37 21.37 26.20
CA TYR A 447 -11.37 21.97 24.86
C TYR A 447 -12.51 21.40 24.00
N ASP A 448 -13.06 22.25 23.14
CA ASP A 448 -14.18 22.00 22.21
C ASP A 448 -13.84 22.38 20.75
N ASP A 449 -12.58 22.71 20.48
CA ASP A 449 -12.04 23.12 19.17
C ASP A 449 -11.32 21.96 18.44
N TRP A 450 -11.71 20.72 18.74
CA TRP A 450 -11.15 19.53 18.13
C TRP A 450 -11.61 19.38 16.67
N ARG A 451 -10.74 18.81 15.84
CA ARG A 451 -11.02 18.52 14.43
C ARG A 451 -10.32 17.26 13.98
N LEU A 452 -10.77 16.73 12.85
CA LEU A 452 -10.05 15.66 12.17
C LEU A 452 -8.73 16.22 11.61
N PRO A 453 -7.59 15.51 11.77
CA PRO A 453 -6.31 15.95 11.24
C PRO A 453 -6.29 15.86 9.72
N ASN A 454 -5.57 16.74 9.04
CA ASN A 454 -5.27 16.52 7.63
C ASN A 454 -4.19 15.45 7.44
N ILE A 455 -3.96 14.98 6.21
CA ILE A 455 -3.05 13.85 5.96
C ILE A 455 -1.58 14.14 6.34
N LYS A 456 -1.12 15.40 6.26
CA LYS A 456 0.24 15.77 6.71
C LYS A 456 0.34 15.77 8.23
N GLU A 457 -0.71 16.19 8.91
CA GLU A 457 -0.80 16.13 10.38
C GLU A 457 -0.84 14.68 10.86
N ALA A 458 -1.63 13.82 10.23
CA ALA A 458 -1.67 12.40 10.58
C ALA A 458 -0.31 11.72 10.39
N VAL A 459 0.41 12.02 9.30
CA VAL A 459 1.78 11.51 9.06
C VAL A 459 2.80 12.09 10.06
N SER A 460 2.57 13.28 10.62
CA SER A 460 3.49 13.89 11.59
C SER A 460 3.74 13.01 12.82
N ILE A 461 2.73 12.23 13.23
CA ILE A 461 2.81 11.31 14.38
C ILE A 461 3.20 9.87 14.00
N VAL A 462 3.36 9.56 12.72
CA VAL A 462 3.85 8.24 12.28
C VAL A 462 5.31 8.06 12.69
N ASN A 463 5.63 6.93 13.30
CA ASN A 463 6.98 6.51 13.62
C ASN A 463 7.49 5.52 12.56
N TYR A 464 8.16 6.04 11.52
CA TYR A 464 8.71 5.22 10.45
C TYR A 464 9.87 4.30 10.88
N ASN A 465 10.30 4.32 12.14
CA ASN A 465 11.27 3.35 12.68
C ASN A 465 10.60 2.14 13.35
N LYS A 466 9.28 2.15 13.51
CA LYS A 466 8.48 1.07 14.10
C LYS A 466 7.49 0.55 13.06
N THR A 467 7.08 -0.71 13.21
CA THR A 467 5.93 -1.27 12.52
C THR A 467 5.08 -2.05 13.51
N SER A 468 3.77 -2.11 13.24
CA SER A 468 2.77 -2.84 14.01
C SER A 468 2.80 -2.57 15.54
N PRO A 469 2.53 -1.33 16.00
CA PRO A 469 2.20 -0.14 15.22
C PRO A 469 3.41 0.79 14.93
N SER A 470 3.37 1.43 13.77
CA SER A 470 4.22 2.56 13.34
C SER A 470 3.82 3.89 14.01
N ILE A 471 3.63 3.88 15.34
CA ILE A 471 3.36 5.06 16.17
C ILE A 471 4.06 4.88 17.52
N ASP A 472 4.25 5.96 18.28
CA ASP A 472 4.83 5.81 19.63
C ASP A 472 3.78 5.41 20.66
N GLU A 473 3.73 4.12 21.01
CA GLU A 473 2.73 3.54 21.92
C GLU A 473 2.82 4.05 23.36
N GLU A 474 3.96 4.62 23.78
CA GLU A 474 4.06 5.29 25.08
C GLU A 474 3.09 6.49 25.15
N PHE A 475 2.93 7.20 24.04
CA PHE A 475 2.07 8.38 23.94
C PHE A 475 0.72 8.06 23.29
N PHE A 476 0.66 7.09 22.38
CA PHE A 476 -0.57 6.70 21.68
C PHE A 476 -0.87 5.22 21.91
N PRO A 477 -1.18 4.83 23.16
CA PRO A 477 -1.39 3.43 23.51
C PRO A 477 -2.60 2.84 22.79
N ASP A 478 -2.58 1.52 22.61
CA ASP A 478 -3.69 0.74 22.07
C ASP A 478 -4.15 1.18 20.66
N THR A 479 -3.28 1.83 19.88
CA THR A 479 -3.60 2.29 18.52
C THR A 479 -3.88 1.08 17.61
N PRO A 480 -5.10 0.94 17.06
CA PRO A 480 -5.41 -0.18 16.18
C PRO A 480 -4.57 -0.15 14.90
N VAL A 481 -4.08 -1.32 14.50
CA VAL A 481 -3.34 -1.54 13.23
C VAL A 481 -4.17 -2.29 12.18
N LYS A 482 -5.38 -2.71 12.54
CA LYS A 482 -6.32 -3.44 11.66
C LYS A 482 -7.07 -2.52 10.70
N TYR A 483 -7.21 -1.23 10.99
CA TYR A 483 -7.93 -0.32 10.09
C TYR A 483 -7.23 1.02 10.03
N PHE A 484 -7.56 1.79 8.99
CA PHE A 484 -7.04 3.12 8.81
C PHE A 484 -7.69 4.11 9.78
N PHE A 485 -7.12 5.31 9.80
CA PHE A 485 -7.67 6.48 10.46
C PHE A 485 -8.02 7.53 9.40
N TRP A 486 -9.24 8.03 9.44
CA TRP A 486 -9.65 9.10 8.54
C TRP A 486 -8.86 10.37 8.79
N THR A 487 -8.58 11.09 7.71
CA THR A 487 -8.02 12.44 7.71
C THR A 487 -9.01 13.40 7.05
N SER A 488 -8.93 14.70 7.35
CA SER A 488 -9.82 15.71 6.75
C SER A 488 -9.49 16.02 5.28
N THR A 489 -8.42 15.46 4.72
CA THR A 489 -8.00 15.71 3.33
C THR A 489 -8.76 14.81 2.36
N SER A 490 -9.52 15.41 1.45
CA SER A 490 -10.16 14.68 0.34
C SER A 490 -9.13 14.20 -0.69
N ASP A 491 -9.35 13.07 -1.36
CA ASP A 491 -8.48 12.59 -2.45
C ASP A 491 -8.99 13.08 -3.81
N VAL A 492 -8.16 13.81 -4.53
CA VAL A 492 -8.45 14.41 -5.83
C VAL A 492 -8.19 13.48 -7.02
N ALA A 493 -7.58 12.31 -6.80
CA ALA A 493 -7.24 11.35 -7.84
C ALA A 493 -8.45 10.54 -8.34
N GLY A 494 -9.38 10.24 -7.43
CA GLY A 494 -10.60 9.49 -7.65
C GLY A 494 -10.42 8.01 -8.05
N PRO A 495 -11.45 7.18 -7.90
CA PRO A 495 -11.44 5.78 -8.28
C PRO A 495 -11.43 5.59 -9.79
N THR A 496 -11.33 6.58 -10.67
CA THR A 496 -11.13 6.36 -12.11
C THR A 496 -9.76 6.88 -12.56
N LEU A 497 -8.71 6.25 -12.03
CA LEU A 497 -7.28 6.52 -12.22
C LEU A 497 -6.76 6.75 -13.68
N HIS A 498 -7.56 6.85 -14.75
CA HIS A 498 -7.03 6.93 -16.12
C HIS A 498 -7.69 7.89 -17.13
N VAL A 499 -8.75 8.67 -16.85
CA VAL A 499 -9.35 9.47 -17.96
C VAL A 499 -9.88 10.88 -17.66
N ARG A 500 -9.64 11.50 -16.50
CA ARG A 500 -9.85 12.95 -16.39
C ARG A 500 -8.67 13.67 -15.76
N PRO A 501 -7.92 14.48 -16.54
CA PRO A 501 -7.07 15.49 -15.96
C PRO A 501 -8.00 16.55 -15.34
N LEU A 502 -7.81 16.85 -14.06
CA LEU A 502 -7.85 18.27 -13.70
C LEU A 502 -6.89 18.98 -14.66
N GLY A 503 -7.39 19.94 -15.43
CA GLY A 503 -6.49 20.83 -16.14
C GLY A 503 -5.59 21.52 -15.11
N LEU A 504 -4.33 21.80 -15.46
CA LEU A 504 -3.45 22.64 -14.62
C LEU A 504 -4.26 23.81 -14.08
N ARG A 505 -4.23 24.02 -12.75
CA ARG A 505 -4.88 25.19 -12.15
C ARG A 505 -4.39 26.44 -12.88
N LYS A 506 -5.27 27.09 -13.64
CA LYS A 506 -4.94 28.35 -14.32
C LYS A 506 -5.23 29.49 -13.37
N LYS A 507 -4.45 30.55 -13.47
CA LYS A 507 -4.61 31.78 -12.68
C LYS A 507 -6.02 32.41 -12.82
N ASP A 508 -6.76 32.06 -13.88
CA ASP A 508 -8.04 32.63 -14.29
C ASP A 508 -9.20 31.61 -14.36
N GLN A 509 -9.10 30.44 -13.71
CA GLN A 509 -10.23 29.51 -13.60
C GLN A 509 -11.33 30.03 -12.66
N SER A 510 -12.60 29.86 -13.04
CA SER A 510 -13.73 30.26 -12.19
C SER A 510 -13.94 29.25 -11.04
N PRO A 511 -14.49 29.68 -9.89
CA PRO A 511 -14.80 28.78 -8.78
C PRO A 511 -15.67 27.57 -9.19
N GLU A 512 -16.62 27.74 -10.10
CA GLU A 512 -17.45 26.63 -10.59
C GLU A 512 -16.67 25.61 -11.44
N GLN A 513 -15.54 26.00 -12.04
CA GLN A 513 -14.66 25.08 -12.79
C GLN A 513 -13.81 24.20 -11.88
N LEU A 514 -13.77 24.53 -10.58
CA LEU A 514 -13.04 23.81 -9.54
C LEU A 514 -13.99 23.07 -8.58
N ASP A 515 -15.31 23.13 -8.76
CA ASP A 515 -16.25 22.47 -7.84
C ASP A 515 -16.44 20.99 -8.21
N LEU A 516 -15.76 20.11 -7.48
CA LEU A 516 -15.81 18.66 -7.63
C LEU A 516 -16.74 17.98 -6.62
N ARG A 517 -17.51 18.73 -5.80
CA ARG A 517 -18.36 18.14 -4.75
C ARG A 517 -19.34 17.09 -5.25
N ASN A 518 -19.79 17.21 -6.50
CA ASN A 518 -20.78 16.33 -7.12
C ASN A 518 -20.16 15.25 -8.04
N THR A 519 -18.84 15.05 -8.01
CA THR A 519 -18.24 13.96 -8.79
C THR A 519 -18.53 12.62 -8.13
N THR A 520 -18.79 11.59 -8.94
CA THR A 520 -18.98 10.19 -8.48
C THR A 520 -17.72 9.58 -7.89
N ASP A 521 -16.60 10.30 -7.96
CA ASP A 521 -15.29 9.94 -7.45
C ASP A 521 -15.18 10.48 -6.00
N ASN A 522 -15.59 9.67 -5.01
CA ASN A 522 -15.77 10.12 -3.63
C ASN A 522 -14.78 9.45 -2.66
N GLU A 523 -13.51 9.84 -2.75
CA GLU A 523 -12.43 9.32 -1.89
C GLU A 523 -11.86 10.40 -0.95
N ALA A 524 -11.32 9.96 0.17
CA ALA A 524 -10.55 10.77 1.11
C ALA A 524 -9.28 10.03 1.53
N TRP A 525 -8.28 10.77 2.00
CA TRP A 525 -7.06 10.16 2.51
C TRP A 525 -7.29 9.53 3.88
N ALA A 526 -6.79 8.31 4.04
CA ALA A 526 -6.75 7.60 5.30
C ALA A 526 -5.31 7.19 5.64
N GLN A 527 -4.95 7.28 6.93
CA GLN A 527 -3.63 6.96 7.44
C GLN A 527 -3.62 5.61 8.14
N GLY A 528 -2.75 4.70 7.72
CA GLY A 528 -2.54 3.40 8.35
C GLY A 528 -1.37 3.43 9.31
N TYR A 529 -1.55 2.97 10.56
CA TYR A 529 -0.45 2.88 11.52
C TYR A 529 0.18 1.48 11.59
N MET A 530 -0.11 0.55 10.69
CA MET A 530 0.68 -0.68 10.62
C MET A 530 2.13 -0.38 10.21
N ILE A 531 2.32 0.20 9.02
CA ILE A 531 3.66 0.57 8.51
C ILE A 531 3.77 2.07 8.17
N GLY A 532 2.70 2.84 8.34
CA GLY A 532 2.73 4.29 8.14
C GLY A 532 2.28 4.76 6.75
N SER A 533 1.53 3.95 6.00
CA SER A 533 1.02 4.30 4.67
C SER A 533 -0.12 5.31 4.69
N GLY A 534 -0.28 6.02 3.58
CA GLY A 534 -1.47 6.81 3.26
C GLY A 534 -2.06 6.36 1.93
N LEU A 535 -3.38 6.14 1.90
CA LEU A 535 -4.12 5.75 0.71
C LEU A 535 -5.41 6.58 0.56
N GLY A 536 -5.81 6.82 -0.68
CA GLY A 536 -7.15 7.26 -1.03
C GLY A 536 -8.16 6.14 -0.83
N MET A 537 -9.21 6.42 -0.08
CA MET A 537 -10.21 5.43 0.34
C MET A 537 -11.62 5.98 0.11
N GLN A 538 -12.56 5.12 -0.26
CA GLN A 538 -13.97 5.50 -0.46
C GLN A 538 -14.56 6.05 0.84
N LYS A 539 -15.18 7.23 0.77
CA LYS A 539 -15.62 7.98 1.96
C LYS A 539 -16.70 7.27 2.79
N ASP A 540 -17.40 6.30 2.22
CA ASP A 540 -18.40 5.46 2.91
C ASP A 540 -17.77 4.35 3.77
N THR A 541 -16.47 4.08 3.59
CA THR A 541 -15.76 3.05 4.35
C THR A 541 -15.61 3.45 5.82
N GLU A 542 -15.86 2.50 6.72
CA GLU A 542 -15.78 2.75 8.16
C GLU A 542 -14.34 2.61 8.70
N PHE A 543 -13.75 3.72 9.14
CA PHE A 543 -12.41 3.78 9.74
C PHE A 543 -12.40 4.53 11.08
N TYR A 544 -11.30 4.41 11.82
CA TYR A 544 -11.15 5.09 13.10
C TYR A 544 -10.90 6.59 12.92
N SER A 545 -11.07 7.36 13.99
CA SER A 545 -10.76 8.79 14.01
C SER A 545 -9.93 9.10 15.24
N ARG A 546 -8.88 9.92 15.07
CA ARG A 546 -8.11 10.50 16.17
C ARG A 546 -8.09 12.00 15.94
N CYS A 547 -8.64 12.74 16.90
CA CYS A 547 -8.82 14.17 16.72
C CYS A 547 -7.55 14.94 17.14
N VAL A 548 -7.37 16.10 16.53
CA VAL A 548 -6.28 17.04 16.78
C VAL A 548 -6.85 18.44 17.03
N ARG A 549 -6.14 19.26 17.78
CA ARG A 549 -6.36 20.70 17.89
C ARG A 549 -5.05 21.46 17.74
N THR A 550 -5.15 22.72 17.33
CA THR A 550 -4.03 23.66 17.29
C THR A 550 -4.15 24.57 18.51
N PRO A 551 -3.26 24.44 19.53
CA PRO A 551 -3.35 25.19 20.79
C PRO A 551 -3.31 26.71 20.67
#